data_AF-A0A2R6EN45-F1
#
_entry.id   AF-A0A2R6EN45-F1
#
_cell.length_a   1.000
_cell.length_b   1.000
_cell.length_c   1.000
_cell.angle_alpha   90.00
_cell.angle_beta   90.00
_cell.angle_gamma   90.00
#
_symmetry.space_group_name_H-M   'P 1'
#
loop_
_entity.id
_entity.type
_entity.pdbx_description
1 polymer ?
#
loop_
_entity_poly.entity_id
_entity_poly.type
_entity_poly.pdbx_seq_one_letter_code
_entity_poly.pdbx_strand_id
1 'polypeptide(L)'
;MRSETAVAAAITAVTGLVLLGVALYSLRPGSRFRRGYGIDPEDDGAARSNALVVGLCGVGTLALAAAIAIGVSERVIGTGAVLASAGLCVGLGWFVRYRDRRELLTTPRVDRETARRLGASAIVCGLLVLPLAPAIWFGVSDAVRVSLVAGGFLLTVVAIACAYR
;
A
#
# COMPACT_ATOMS: atom_id res chain seq x y z
N MET A 1 -23.88 -16.66 -9.20
CA MET A 1 -22.63 -16.43 -8.43
C MET A 1 -22.54 -17.52 -7.37
N ARG A 2 -21.43 -18.27 -7.25
CA ARG A 2 -21.29 -19.30 -6.20
C ARG A 2 -21.32 -18.61 -4.82
N SER A 3 -21.90 -19.25 -3.81
CA SER A 3 -22.06 -18.66 -2.46
C SER A 3 -20.74 -18.15 -1.88
N GLU A 4 -19.64 -18.87 -2.12
CA GLU A 4 -18.28 -18.52 -1.68
C GLU A 4 -17.79 -17.19 -2.27
N THR A 5 -18.03 -16.96 -3.57
CA THR A 5 -17.63 -15.71 -4.24
C THR A 5 -18.40 -14.51 -3.68
N ALA A 6 -19.67 -14.69 -3.34
CA ALA A 6 -20.49 -13.66 -2.70
C ALA A 6 -19.98 -13.33 -1.29
N VAL A 7 -19.61 -14.35 -0.51
CA VAL A 7 -19.03 -14.18 0.83
C VAL A 7 -17.68 -13.46 0.75
N ALA A 8 -16.80 -13.88 -0.18
CA ALA A 8 -15.50 -13.23 -0.38
C ALA A 8 -15.65 -11.75 -0.77
N ALA A 9 -16.55 -11.44 -1.72
CA ALA A 9 -16.85 -10.06 -2.10
C ALA A 9 -17.41 -9.25 -0.92
N ALA A 10 -18.32 -9.83 -0.13
CA ALA A 10 -18.91 -9.16 1.02
C ALA A 10 -17.88 -8.86 2.13
N ILE A 11 -17.03 -9.83 2.50
CA ILE A 11 -15.97 -9.63 3.49
C ILE A 11 -14.99 -8.55 3.02
N THR A 12 -14.60 -8.61 1.74
CA THR A 12 -13.72 -7.61 1.14
C THR A 12 -14.37 -6.22 1.17
N ALA A 13 -15.65 -6.13 0.81
CA ALA A 13 -16.40 -4.87 0.85
C ALA A 13 -16.48 -4.29 2.28
N VAL A 14 -16.83 -5.11 3.26
CA VAL A 14 -16.89 -4.70 4.67
C VAL A 14 -15.52 -4.21 5.15
N THR A 15 -14.45 -4.91 4.80
CA THR A 15 -13.08 -4.50 5.14
C THR A 15 -12.75 -3.14 4.54
N GLY A 16 -13.08 -2.91 3.26
CA GLY A 16 -12.90 -1.62 2.60
C GLY A 16 -13.68 -0.50 3.29
N LEU A 17 -14.95 -0.73 3.65
CA LEU A 17 -15.77 0.22 4.39
C LEU A 17 -15.20 0.54 5.78
N VAL A 18 -14.70 -0.47 6.50
CA VAL A 18 -14.05 -0.28 7.80
C VAL A 18 -12.81 0.60 7.67
N LEU A 19 -11.95 0.35 6.67
CA LEU A 19 -10.77 1.17 6.41
C LEU A 19 -11.16 2.62 6.11
N LEU A 20 -12.17 2.86 5.27
CA LEU A 20 -12.69 4.21 5.02
C LEU A 20 -13.22 4.86 6.30
N GLY A 21 -13.95 4.11 7.12
CA GLY A 21 -14.45 4.58 8.42
C GLY A 21 -13.30 5.00 9.34
N VAL A 22 -12.24 4.20 9.44
CA VAL A 22 -11.03 4.50 10.22
C VAL A 22 -10.33 5.75 9.68
N ALA A 23 -10.20 5.88 8.35
CA ALA A 23 -9.61 7.06 7.72
C ALA A 23 -10.39 8.35 8.07
N LEU A 24 -11.71 8.33 7.87
CA LEU A 24 -12.58 9.47 8.19
C LEU A 24 -12.57 9.81 9.67
N TYR A 25 -12.56 8.81 10.55
CA TYR A 25 -12.54 9.03 11.99
C TYR A 25 -11.18 9.56 12.48
N SER A 26 -10.08 9.17 11.82
CA SER A 26 -8.72 9.65 12.14
C SER A 26 -8.54 11.14 11.86
N LEU A 27 -9.32 11.70 10.93
CA LEU A 27 -9.33 13.14 10.64
C LEU A 27 -9.89 13.98 11.81
N ARG A 28 -10.70 13.40 12.71
CA ARG A 28 -11.26 14.15 13.85
C ARG A 28 -10.15 14.55 14.85
N PRO A 29 -10.05 15.83 15.24
CA PRO A 29 -9.14 16.27 16.29
C PRO A 29 -9.37 15.48 17.59
N GLY A 30 -8.29 15.04 18.25
CA GLY A 30 -8.36 14.29 19.52
C GLY A 30 -8.85 12.84 19.43
N SER A 31 -9.04 12.27 18.22
CA SER A 31 -9.51 10.90 18.06
C SER A 31 -8.57 9.88 18.75
N ARG A 32 -9.16 8.81 19.29
CA ARG A 32 -8.37 7.72 19.91
C ARG A 32 -7.47 7.00 18.90
N PHE A 33 -7.79 7.07 17.61
CA PHE A 33 -6.98 6.48 16.54
C PHE A 33 -5.69 7.26 16.29
N ARG A 34 -5.68 8.59 16.38
CA ARG A 34 -4.43 9.37 16.31
C ARG A 34 -3.42 8.89 17.36
N ARG A 35 -3.89 8.70 18.61
CA ARG A 35 -3.10 8.15 19.72
C ARG A 35 -2.65 6.70 19.49
N GLY A 36 -3.54 5.85 18.98
CA GLY A 36 -3.23 4.44 18.69
C GLY A 36 -2.15 4.27 17.62
N TYR A 37 -2.06 5.18 16.65
CA TYR A 37 -1.02 5.20 15.61
C TYR A 37 0.26 5.95 16.02
N GLY A 38 0.35 6.46 17.26
CA GLY A 38 1.49 7.26 17.72
C GLY A 38 1.60 8.63 17.03
N ILE A 39 0.51 9.12 16.44
CA ILE A 39 0.44 10.46 15.84
C ILE A 39 0.19 11.45 16.98
N ASP A 40 0.99 12.52 17.02
CA ASP A 40 0.74 13.65 17.92
C ASP A 40 -0.70 14.17 17.68
N PRO A 41 -1.55 14.25 18.73
CA PRO A 41 -2.93 14.72 18.58
C PRO A 41 -3.06 16.08 17.90
N GLU A 42 -2.03 16.93 17.99
CA GLU A 42 -1.98 18.28 17.43
C GLU A 42 -1.36 18.34 16.01
N ASP A 43 -0.75 17.24 15.52
CA ASP A 43 -0.19 17.17 14.16
C ASP A 43 -1.25 16.77 13.13
N ASP A 44 -2.03 17.75 12.70
CA ASP A 44 -3.07 17.59 11.67
C ASP A 44 -2.51 17.17 10.30
N GLY A 45 -1.25 17.49 10.00
CA GLY A 45 -0.59 17.08 8.77
C GLY A 45 -0.37 15.57 8.73
N ALA A 46 0.24 15.03 9.78
CA ALA A 46 0.45 13.59 9.92
C ALA A 46 -0.88 12.81 9.99
N ALA A 47 -1.90 13.36 10.66
CA ALA A 47 -3.23 12.76 10.70
C ALA A 47 -3.88 12.68 9.31
N ARG A 48 -3.75 13.73 8.48
CA ARG A 48 -4.27 13.74 7.10
C ARG A 48 -3.53 12.77 6.19
N SER A 49 -2.21 12.71 6.26
CA SER A 49 -1.41 11.76 5.45
C SER A 49 -1.78 10.32 5.78
N ASN A 50 -1.90 9.97 7.06
CA ASN A 50 -2.31 8.61 7.47
C ASN A 50 -3.75 8.29 7.08
N ALA A 51 -4.68 9.23 7.28
CA ALA A 51 -6.06 9.06 6.83
C ALA A 51 -6.13 8.87 5.31
N LEU A 52 -5.31 9.58 4.54
CA LEU A 52 -5.24 9.42 3.09
C LEU A 52 -4.74 8.04 2.69
N VAL A 53 -3.67 7.53 3.31
CA VAL A 53 -3.16 6.17 3.04
C VAL A 53 -4.21 5.11 3.38
N VAL A 54 -4.78 5.15 4.59
CA VAL A 54 -5.81 4.19 5.01
C VAL A 54 -7.05 4.31 4.11
N GLY A 55 -7.43 5.53 3.73
CA GLY A 55 -8.54 5.81 2.84
C GLY A 55 -8.32 5.21 1.44
N LEU A 56 -7.13 5.41 0.86
CA LEU A 56 -6.76 4.81 -0.43
C LEU A 56 -6.75 3.29 -0.37
N CYS A 57 -6.26 2.69 0.72
CA CYS A 57 -6.38 1.26 0.95
C CYS A 57 -7.85 0.82 0.97
N GLY A 58 -8.71 1.53 1.70
CA GLY A 58 -10.15 1.25 1.73
C GLY A 58 -10.82 1.33 0.36
N VAL A 59 -10.55 2.38 -0.43
CA VAL A 59 -11.05 2.52 -1.81
C VAL A 59 -10.56 1.37 -2.69
N GLY A 60 -9.27 1.03 -2.62
CA GLY A 60 -8.70 -0.09 -3.37
C GLY A 60 -9.35 -1.42 -3.01
N THR A 61 -9.59 -1.67 -1.73
CA THR A 61 -10.29 -2.87 -1.25
C THR A 61 -11.75 -2.92 -1.74
N LEU A 62 -12.45 -1.79 -1.78
CA LEU A 62 -13.80 -1.73 -2.36
C LEU A 62 -13.81 -2.00 -3.86
N ALA A 63 -12.84 -1.44 -4.59
CA ALA A 63 -12.69 -1.71 -6.02
C ALA A 63 -12.41 -3.21 -6.27
N LEU A 64 -11.60 -3.84 -5.43
CA LEU A 64 -11.37 -5.29 -5.46
C LEU A 64 -12.66 -6.08 -5.20
N ALA A 65 -13.45 -5.69 -4.19
CA ALA A 65 -14.74 -6.33 -3.91
C ALA A 65 -15.70 -6.22 -5.11
N ALA A 66 -15.76 -5.06 -5.76
CA ALA A 66 -16.56 -4.84 -6.96
C ALA A 66 -16.06 -5.72 -8.13
N ALA A 67 -14.75 -5.81 -8.34
CA ALA A 67 -14.16 -6.66 -9.38
C ALA A 67 -14.49 -8.15 -9.17
N ILE A 68 -14.45 -8.63 -7.92
CA ILE A 68 -14.88 -9.99 -7.56
C ILE A 68 -16.37 -10.18 -7.85
N ALA A 69 -17.21 -9.22 -7.47
CA ALA A 69 -18.66 -9.30 -7.65
C ALA A 69 -19.09 -9.34 -9.13
N ILE A 70 -18.39 -8.64 -10.01
CA ILE A 70 -18.66 -8.64 -11.46
C ILE A 70 -17.92 -9.76 -12.21
N GLY A 71 -17.15 -10.60 -11.51
CA GLY A 71 -16.49 -11.77 -12.09
C GLY A 71 -15.27 -11.44 -12.96
N VAL A 72 -14.52 -10.39 -12.62
CA VAL A 72 -13.23 -10.11 -13.30
C VAL A 72 -12.26 -11.26 -13.04
N SER A 73 -11.48 -11.65 -14.05
CA SER A 73 -10.53 -12.75 -13.92
C SER A 73 -9.46 -12.44 -12.86
N GLU A 74 -9.08 -13.46 -12.09
CA GLU A 74 -8.04 -13.35 -11.06
C GLU A 74 -6.70 -12.87 -11.63
N ARG A 75 -6.40 -13.22 -12.89
CA ARG A 75 -5.20 -12.75 -13.59
C ARG A 75 -5.23 -11.25 -13.81
N VAL A 76 -6.36 -10.70 -14.28
CA VAL A 76 -6.51 -9.26 -14.49
C VAL A 76 -6.44 -8.51 -13.15
N ILE A 77 -7.15 -9.00 -12.14
CA ILE A 77 -7.13 -8.42 -10.79
C ILE A 77 -5.70 -8.44 -10.22
N GLY A 78 -5.02 -9.60 -10.24
CA GLY A 78 -3.69 -9.78 -9.69
C GLY A 78 -2.64 -8.95 -10.41
N THR A 79 -2.62 -8.98 -11.75
CA THR A 79 -1.71 -8.15 -12.55
C THR A 79 -1.97 -6.67 -12.34
N GLY A 80 -3.24 -6.25 -12.33
CA GLY A 80 -3.63 -4.86 -12.07
C GLY A 80 -3.19 -4.37 -10.69
N ALA A 81 -3.40 -5.17 -9.65
CA ALA A 81 -2.98 -4.86 -8.28
C ALA A 81 -1.46 -4.72 -8.17
N VAL A 82 -0.69 -5.60 -8.82
CA VAL A 82 0.77 -5.52 -8.87
C VAL A 82 1.23 -4.24 -9.55
N LEU A 83 0.72 -3.94 -10.74
CA LEU A 83 1.12 -2.76 -11.51
C LEU A 83 0.75 -1.47 -10.77
N ALA A 84 -0.44 -1.40 -10.20
CA ALA A 84 -0.88 -0.26 -9.40
C ALA A 84 0.02 -0.06 -8.17
N SER A 85 0.32 -1.14 -7.44
CA SER A 85 1.21 -1.08 -6.27
C SER A 85 2.62 -0.65 -6.64
N ALA A 86 3.19 -1.22 -7.71
CA ALA A 86 4.52 -0.85 -8.19
C ALA A 86 4.57 0.62 -8.63
N GLY A 87 3.56 1.09 -9.38
CA GLY A 87 3.44 2.48 -9.81
C GLY A 87 3.33 3.44 -8.63
N LEU A 88 2.52 3.11 -7.61
CA LEU A 88 2.41 3.91 -6.39
C LEU A 88 3.72 3.96 -5.61
N CYS A 89 4.42 2.84 -5.47
CA CYS A 89 5.74 2.79 -4.82
C CYS A 89 6.78 3.66 -5.54
N VAL A 90 6.84 3.56 -6.88
CA VAL A 90 7.74 4.37 -7.70
C VAL A 90 7.37 5.85 -7.62
N GLY A 91 6.09 6.19 -7.74
CA GLY A 91 5.61 7.56 -7.66
C GLY A 91 5.88 8.20 -6.30
N LEU A 92 5.53 7.51 -5.21
CA LEU A 92 5.81 7.96 -3.84
C LEU A 92 7.32 8.15 -3.63
N GLY A 93 8.11 7.15 -3.98
CA GLY A 93 9.55 7.21 -3.82
C GLY A 93 10.19 8.32 -4.66
N TRP A 94 9.67 8.58 -5.86
CA TRP A 94 10.08 9.69 -6.71
C TRP A 94 9.77 11.06 -6.05
N PHE A 95 8.56 11.26 -5.54
CA PHE A 95 8.18 12.50 -4.85
C PHE A 95 9.06 12.75 -3.62
N VAL A 96 9.31 11.73 -2.81
CA VAL A 96 10.17 11.85 -1.63
C VAL A 96 11.62 12.12 -2.03
N ARG A 97 12.18 11.35 -2.98
CA ARG A 97 13.60 11.40 -3.34
C ARG A 97 14.00 12.63 -4.17
N TYR A 98 13.15 13.06 -5.10
CA TYR A 98 13.49 14.08 -6.09
C TYR A 98 12.69 15.37 -5.94
N ARG A 99 11.54 15.35 -5.26
CA ARG A 99 10.71 16.54 -5.01
C ARG A 99 10.68 16.98 -3.54
N ASP A 100 11.49 16.34 -2.68
CA ASP A 100 11.64 16.66 -1.26
C ASP A 100 10.32 16.65 -0.48
N ARG A 101 9.38 15.79 -0.92
CA ARG A 101 8.04 15.63 -0.31
C ARG A 101 8.09 14.70 0.90
N ARG A 102 8.97 15.00 1.86
CA ARG A 102 9.21 14.18 3.05
C ARG A 102 7.99 14.04 3.96
N GLU A 103 7.04 14.96 3.88
CA GLU A 103 5.74 14.91 4.55
C GLU A 103 4.84 13.74 4.11
N LEU A 104 5.20 13.07 3.01
CA LEU A 104 4.52 11.85 2.56
C LEU A 104 5.01 10.59 3.30
N LEU A 105 6.13 10.67 4.02
CA LEU A 105 6.59 9.58 4.85
C LEU A 105 5.78 9.54 6.15
N THR A 106 5.37 8.36 6.56
CA THR A 106 4.72 8.13 7.86
C THR A 106 5.69 8.22 9.04
N THR A 107 6.99 8.41 8.78
CA THR A 107 8.01 8.63 9.80
C THR A 107 8.13 10.13 10.10
N PRO A 108 7.87 10.56 11.35
CA PRO A 108 8.01 11.96 11.72
C PRO A 108 9.49 12.36 11.81
N ARG A 109 9.81 13.60 11.39
CA ARG A 109 11.11 14.27 11.60
C ARG A 109 12.34 13.59 10.97
N VAL A 110 12.16 12.94 9.82
CA VAL A 110 13.28 12.40 9.04
C VAL A 110 14.09 13.55 8.42
N ASP A 111 15.41 13.47 8.50
CA ASP A 111 16.27 14.42 7.79
C ASP A 111 16.18 14.24 6.26
N ARG A 112 16.73 15.20 5.52
CA ARG A 112 16.62 15.21 4.05
C ARG A 112 17.34 14.02 3.41
N GLU A 113 18.44 13.57 3.99
CA GLU A 113 19.28 12.51 3.41
C GLU A 113 18.63 11.14 3.61
N THR A 114 18.20 10.82 4.82
CA THR A 114 17.42 9.62 5.14
C THR A 114 16.10 9.61 4.36
N ALA A 115 15.41 10.75 4.21
CA ALA A 115 14.22 10.81 3.36
C ALA A 115 14.52 10.44 1.90
N ARG A 116 15.62 10.94 1.32
CA ARG A 116 16.04 10.56 -0.04
C ARG A 116 16.40 9.09 -0.18
N ARG A 117 16.99 8.49 0.85
CA ARG A 117 17.29 7.04 0.90
C ARG A 117 16.00 6.23 0.99
N LEU A 118 15.07 6.59 1.86
CA LEU A 118 13.75 5.96 1.96
C LEU A 118 12.94 6.08 0.66
N GLY A 119 13.01 7.23 0.00
CA GLY A 119 12.42 7.42 -1.32
C GLY A 119 13.04 6.49 -2.39
N ALA A 120 14.35 6.27 -2.36
CA ALA A 120 14.99 5.27 -3.23
C ALA A 120 14.55 3.86 -2.89
N SER A 121 14.48 3.52 -1.60
CA SER A 121 14.00 2.20 -1.16
C SER A 121 12.57 1.96 -1.67
N ALA A 122 11.67 2.94 -1.57
CA ALA A 122 10.31 2.84 -2.10
C ALA A 122 10.28 2.59 -3.63
N ILE A 123 11.14 3.26 -4.41
CA ILE A 123 11.28 2.98 -5.85
C ILE A 123 11.74 1.53 -6.07
N VAL A 124 12.78 1.10 -5.37
CA VAL A 124 13.32 -0.27 -5.47
C VAL A 124 12.24 -1.30 -5.13
N CYS A 125 11.44 -1.07 -4.09
CA CYS A 125 10.31 -1.94 -3.74
C CYS A 125 9.34 -2.10 -4.90
N GLY A 126 8.94 -0.99 -5.54
CA GLY A 126 8.05 -1.03 -6.69
C GLY A 126 8.64 -1.82 -7.86
N LEU A 127 9.94 -1.62 -8.14
CA LEU A 127 10.64 -2.34 -9.21
C LEU A 127 10.80 -3.84 -8.92
N LEU A 128 11.03 -4.22 -7.66
CA LEU A 128 11.16 -5.62 -7.26
C LEU A 128 9.86 -6.41 -7.38
N VAL A 129 8.71 -5.75 -7.22
CA VAL A 129 7.39 -6.38 -7.32
C VAL A 129 6.89 -6.43 -8.78
N LEU A 130 7.43 -5.59 -9.67
CA LEU A 130 7.01 -5.49 -11.07
C LEU A 130 7.06 -6.83 -11.84
N PRO A 131 8.08 -7.71 -11.69
CA PRO A 131 8.13 -9.01 -12.35
C PRO A 131 6.97 -9.95 -11.98
N LEU A 132 6.27 -9.71 -10.87
CA LEU A 132 5.11 -10.50 -10.47
C LEU A 132 3.92 -10.32 -11.44
N ALA A 133 3.80 -9.16 -12.09
CA ALA A 133 2.72 -8.86 -13.04
C ALA A 133 2.73 -9.80 -14.25
N PRO A 134 3.84 -9.92 -15.02
CA PRO A 134 3.92 -10.91 -16.10
C PRO A 134 3.87 -12.34 -15.57
N ALA A 135 4.43 -12.63 -14.39
CA ALA A 135 4.37 -13.97 -13.78
C ALA A 135 2.90 -14.43 -13.55
N ILE A 136 2.06 -13.54 -13.02
CA ILE A 136 0.62 -13.78 -12.85
C ILE A 136 -0.08 -13.89 -14.20
N TRP A 137 0.24 -12.99 -15.14
CA TRP A 137 -0.42 -12.95 -16.45
C TRP A 137 -0.21 -14.24 -17.25
N PHE A 138 1.04 -14.70 -17.32
CA PHE A 138 1.42 -15.93 -18.01
C PHE A 138 1.12 -17.20 -17.20
N GLY A 139 0.68 -17.07 -15.95
CA GLY A 139 0.25 -18.20 -15.12
C GLY A 139 1.40 -19.12 -14.69
N VAL A 140 2.54 -18.55 -14.28
CA VAL A 140 3.66 -19.35 -13.77
C VAL A 140 3.29 -20.09 -12.47
N SER A 141 4.08 -21.12 -12.13
CA SER A 141 3.84 -21.96 -10.96
C SER A 141 3.75 -21.17 -9.65
N ASP A 142 2.99 -21.68 -8.69
CA ASP A 142 2.86 -21.07 -7.35
C ASP A 142 4.22 -20.93 -6.66
N ALA A 143 5.12 -21.89 -6.85
CA ALA A 143 6.48 -21.85 -6.31
C ALA A 143 7.26 -20.61 -6.80
N VAL A 144 7.13 -20.25 -8.09
CA VAL A 144 7.78 -19.06 -8.66
C VAL A 144 7.14 -17.78 -8.11
N ARG A 145 5.80 -17.73 -8.03
CA ARG A 145 5.08 -16.58 -7.46
C ARG A 145 5.46 -16.34 -5.99
N VAL A 146 5.47 -17.40 -5.17
CA VAL A 146 5.86 -17.33 -3.75
C VAL A 146 7.31 -16.88 -3.61
N SER A 147 8.22 -17.41 -4.43
CA SER A 147 9.64 -17.02 -4.40
C SER A 147 9.85 -15.55 -4.76
N LEU A 148 9.13 -15.03 -5.76
CA LEU A 148 9.17 -13.62 -6.13
C LEU A 148 8.64 -12.72 -5.01
N VAL A 149 7.52 -13.09 -4.39
CA VAL A 149 6.94 -12.33 -3.27
C VAL A 149 7.88 -12.34 -2.06
N ALA A 150 8.36 -13.51 -1.65
CA ALA A 150 9.24 -13.64 -0.49
C ALA A 150 10.59 -12.92 -0.71
N GLY A 151 11.20 -13.10 -1.88
CA GLY A 151 12.44 -12.43 -2.24
C GLY A 151 12.29 -10.92 -2.31
N GLY A 152 11.23 -10.42 -2.96
CA GLY A 152 10.93 -9.00 -3.04
C GLY A 152 10.69 -8.37 -1.65
N PHE A 153 9.98 -9.08 -0.77
CA PHE A 153 9.75 -8.66 0.61
C PHE A 153 11.06 -8.56 1.40
N LEU A 154 11.90 -9.60 1.38
CA LEU A 154 13.17 -9.60 2.10
C LEU A 154 14.10 -8.47 1.65
N LEU A 155 14.23 -8.28 0.33
CA LEU A 155 15.05 -7.21 -0.24
C LEU A 155 14.51 -5.82 0.12
N THR A 156 13.18 -5.67 0.17
CA THR A 156 12.51 -4.43 0.61
C THR A 156 12.86 -4.11 2.07
N VAL A 157 12.76 -5.08 2.98
CA VAL A 157 13.10 -4.88 4.39
C VAL A 157 14.57 -4.49 4.53
N VAL A 158 15.47 -5.14 3.80
CA VAL A 158 16.91 -4.81 3.81
C VAL A 158 17.13 -3.39 3.27
N ALA A 159 16.49 -3.01 2.16
CA ALA A 159 16.61 -1.66 1.58
C ALA A 159 16.11 -0.58 2.53
N ILE A 160 15.03 -0.84 3.28
CA ILE A 160 14.52 0.08 4.31
C ILE A 160 15.51 0.17 5.47
N ALA A 161 15.99 -0.96 5.99
CA ALA A 161 16.96 -1.00 7.09
C ALA A 161 18.26 -0.24 6.74
N CYS A 162 18.75 -0.40 5.51
CA CYS A 162 19.90 0.35 5.01
C CYS A 162 19.63 1.84 4.86
N ALA A 163 18.40 2.26 4.57
CA ALA A 163 18.06 3.67 4.45
C ALA A 163 18.10 4.42 5.79
N TYR A 164 17.86 3.71 6.91
CA TYR A 164 17.95 4.25 8.27
C TYR A 164 19.36 4.24 8.88
N ARG A 165 20.36 3.70 8.16
CA ARG A 165 21.78 3.78 8.52
C ARG A 165 22.45 4.90 7.73
#